data_AF-A0A6A4QBM3-F1
#
_entry.id   AF-A0A6A4QBM3-F1
#
_cell.length_a   1.000
_cell.length_b   1.000
_cell.length_c   1.000
_cell.angle_alpha   90.00
_cell.angle_beta   90.00
_cell.angle_gamma   90.00
#
_symmetry.space_group_name_H-M   'P 1'
#
loop_
_entity.id
_entity.type
_entity.pdbx_description
1 polymer ?
#
loop_
_entity_poly.entity_id
_entity_poly.type
_entity_poly.pdbx_seq_one_letter_code
_entity_poly.pdbx_strand_id
1 'polypeptide(L)'
;MGAPGFVRKITFEDIILIDAANPIIIDQHYGSKHPHKDAVSMPVSDVTFRGIKGTCVKDKAINLNCSINGCYNITLDQINIVSSEPKKKAQAFTINAHGKVHNVIPRVSGLLE
;
A
#
# COMPACT_ATOMS: atom_id res chain seq x y z
N MET A 1 -4.16 25.31 12.95
CA MET A 1 -3.04 24.86 12.09
C MET A 1 -2.30 23.77 12.85
N GLY A 2 -2.25 22.55 12.31
CA GLY A 2 -1.53 21.44 12.93
C GLY A 2 -0.03 21.58 12.70
N ALA A 3 0.78 21.12 13.66
CA ALA A 3 2.22 21.08 13.49
C ALA A 3 2.60 20.18 12.29
N PRO A 4 3.64 20.51 11.52
CA PRO A 4 4.17 19.59 10.53
C PRO A 4 4.63 18.32 11.25
N GLY A 5 4.19 17.16 10.74
CA GLY A 5 4.50 15.86 11.29
C GLY A 5 4.89 14.86 10.21
N PHE A 6 5.40 13.73 10.64
CA PHE A 6 5.82 12.63 9.77
C PHE A 6 5.27 11.30 10.31
N VAL A 7 5.12 10.33 9.41
CA VAL A 7 4.74 8.96 9.73
C VAL A 7 5.90 8.07 9.31
N ARG A 8 6.59 7.42 10.27
CA ARG A 8 7.75 6.60 9.95
C ARG A 8 7.97 5.43 10.90
N LYS A 9 8.76 4.44 10.44
CA LYS A 9 9.18 3.26 11.22
C LYS A 9 8.00 2.44 11.71
N ILE A 10 7.15 2.05 10.77
CA ILE A 10 5.96 1.24 11.03
C ILE A 10 6.19 -0.16 10.47
N THR A 11 5.77 -1.18 11.20
CA THR A 11 5.81 -2.57 10.72
C THR A 11 4.47 -3.24 10.95
N PHE A 12 3.97 -3.87 9.89
CA PHE A 12 2.83 -4.78 9.91
C PHE A 12 3.35 -6.17 9.57
N GLU A 13 3.23 -7.11 10.50
CA GLU A 13 3.78 -8.45 10.33
C GLU A 13 2.82 -9.56 10.74
N ASP A 14 2.93 -10.71 10.07
CA ASP A 14 2.23 -11.97 10.37
C ASP A 14 0.69 -11.84 10.42
N ILE A 15 0.13 -11.17 9.40
CA ILE A 15 -1.31 -10.90 9.30
C ILE A 15 -2.01 -11.92 8.41
N ILE A 16 -3.13 -12.48 8.89
CA ILE A 16 -4.07 -13.29 8.11
C ILE A 16 -5.26 -12.46 7.66
N LEU A 17 -5.55 -12.50 6.37
CA LEU A 17 -6.66 -11.80 5.73
C LEU A 17 -7.79 -12.78 5.39
N ILE A 18 -9.01 -12.45 5.81
CA ILE A 18 -10.22 -13.20 5.46
C ILE A 18 -11.19 -12.21 4.83
N ASP A 19 -11.38 -12.34 3.53
CA ASP A 19 -12.32 -11.54 2.73
C ASP A 19 -12.16 -10.03 2.95
N ALA A 20 -10.93 -9.58 3.15
CA ALA A 20 -10.63 -8.18 3.44
C ALA A 20 -10.84 -7.31 2.19
N ALA A 21 -11.51 -6.17 2.33
CA ALA A 21 -11.88 -5.33 1.19
C ALA A 21 -10.66 -4.78 0.45
N ASN A 22 -9.75 -4.10 1.16
CA ASN A 22 -8.51 -3.54 0.60
C ASN A 22 -7.40 -3.74 1.66
N PRO A 23 -6.70 -4.87 1.66
CA PRO A 23 -5.83 -5.27 2.77
C PRO A 23 -4.64 -4.36 3.07
N ILE A 24 -3.92 -3.90 2.04
CA ILE A 24 -2.74 -3.04 2.20
C ILE A 24 -3.01 -1.71 1.51
N ILE A 25 -3.13 -0.64 2.31
CA ILE A 25 -3.42 0.71 1.80
C ILE A 25 -2.51 1.75 2.43
N ILE A 26 -1.90 2.57 1.58
CA ILE A 26 -1.42 3.90 1.93
C ILE A 26 -2.17 4.87 1.02
N ASP A 27 -2.97 5.77 1.57
CA ASP A 27 -3.75 6.75 0.80
C ASP A 27 -3.51 8.16 1.34
N GLN A 28 -2.63 8.90 0.67
CA GLN A 28 -2.35 10.30 1.00
C GLN A 28 -3.37 11.28 0.42
N HIS A 29 -4.42 10.78 -0.25
CA HIS A 29 -5.51 11.58 -0.84
C HIS A 29 -6.83 11.45 -0.08
N TYR A 30 -6.82 10.78 1.08
CA TYR A 30 -8.01 10.56 1.88
C TYR A 30 -8.78 11.85 2.17
N GLY A 31 -10.11 11.81 1.97
CA GLY A 31 -11.01 12.95 2.20
C GLY A 31 -10.98 14.06 1.14
N SER A 32 -10.08 13.98 0.15
CA SER A 32 -10.02 14.96 -0.94
C SER A 32 -11.09 14.67 -1.99
N LYS A 33 -12.12 15.51 -2.09
CA LYS A 33 -13.13 15.44 -3.17
C LYS A 33 -12.53 15.65 -4.57
N HIS A 34 -11.40 16.38 -4.62
CA HIS A 34 -10.60 16.62 -5.80
C HIS A 34 -9.14 16.34 -5.40
N PRO A 35 -8.62 15.12 -5.58
CA PRO A 35 -7.22 14.84 -5.33
C PRO A 35 -6.39 15.65 -6.33
N HIS A 36 -5.98 16.85 -5.91
CA HIS A 36 -5.02 17.63 -6.67
C HIS A 36 -3.71 16.85 -6.66
N LYS A 37 -3.12 16.64 -7.83
CA LYS A 37 -1.83 15.96 -7.98
C LYS A 37 -0.72 16.65 -7.18
N ASP A 38 -0.91 17.94 -6.88
CA ASP A 38 0.04 18.80 -6.19
C ASP A 38 -0.27 18.98 -4.68
N ALA A 39 -1.24 18.25 -4.13
CA ALA A 39 -1.56 18.33 -2.71
C ALA A 39 -0.41 17.76 -1.87
N VAL A 40 0.21 18.61 -1.06
CA VAL A 40 1.27 18.23 -0.13
C VAL A 40 0.65 17.50 1.06
N SER A 41 1.00 16.24 1.25
CA SER A 41 0.58 15.43 2.40
C SER A 41 1.75 15.15 3.35
N MET A 42 1.45 14.65 4.55
CA MET A 42 2.47 14.30 5.55
C MET A 42 3.42 13.24 4.99
N PRO A 43 4.76 13.42 5.09
CA PRO A 43 5.73 12.43 4.63
C PRO A 43 5.54 11.07 5.31
N VAL A 44 5.59 10.00 4.50
CA VAL A 44 5.53 8.61 4.95
C VAL A 44 6.84 7.91 4.56
N SER A 45 7.54 7.32 5.52
CA SER A 45 8.77 6.57 5.25
C SER A 45 8.97 5.34 6.12
N ASP A 46 9.84 4.42 5.71
CA ASP A 46 10.28 3.28 6.53
C ASP A 46 9.10 2.41 7.02
N VAL A 47 8.23 2.02 6.08
CA VAL A 47 7.06 1.18 6.36
C VAL A 47 7.29 -0.21 5.82
N THR A 48 7.17 -1.23 6.67
CA THR A 48 7.35 -2.63 6.30
C THR A 48 6.03 -3.38 6.42
N PHE A 49 5.66 -4.08 5.35
CA PHE A 49 4.59 -5.07 5.34
C PHE A 49 5.23 -6.44 5.10
N ARG A 50 5.11 -7.36 6.06
CA ARG A 50 5.78 -8.66 6.00
C ARG A 50 4.86 -9.81 6.39
N GLY A 51 4.96 -10.94 5.69
CA GLY A 51 4.25 -12.17 6.11
C GLY A 51 2.72 -12.07 6.05
N ILE A 52 2.18 -11.21 5.18
CA ILE A 52 0.74 -10.97 5.06
C ILE A 52 0.15 -11.95 4.05
N LYS A 53 -0.83 -12.75 4.47
CA LYS A 53 -1.43 -13.79 3.61
C LYS A 53 -2.95 -13.92 3.75
N GLY A 54 -3.63 -14.34 2.69
CA GLY A 54 -5.06 -14.64 2.72
C GLY A 54 -5.83 -14.07 1.54
N THR A 55 -7.09 -13.69 1.76
CA THR A 55 -8.01 -13.33 0.67
C THR A 55 -8.49 -11.88 0.71
N CYS A 56 -8.78 -11.33 -0.47
CA CYS A 56 -9.41 -10.02 -0.64
C CYS A 56 -10.67 -10.09 -1.50
N VAL A 57 -11.63 -9.20 -1.22
CA VAL A 57 -12.89 -9.13 -1.99
C VAL A 57 -12.92 -8.06 -3.07
N LYS A 58 -12.01 -7.06 -3.02
CA LYS A 58 -11.84 -6.09 -4.11
C LYS A 58 -10.58 -6.40 -4.92
N ASP A 59 -10.58 -5.91 -6.15
CA ASP A 59 -9.47 -6.11 -7.09
C ASP A 59 -8.16 -5.51 -6.57
N LYS A 60 -8.20 -4.36 -5.89
CA LYS A 60 -7.00 -3.68 -5.36
C LYS A 60 -6.61 -4.22 -3.99
N ALA A 61 -5.88 -5.33 -3.98
CA ALA A 61 -5.35 -5.93 -2.76
C ALA A 61 -4.26 -5.06 -2.09
N ILE A 62 -3.41 -4.46 -2.93
CA ILE A 62 -2.34 -3.54 -2.52
C ILE A 62 -2.59 -2.21 -3.21
N ASN A 63 -2.72 -1.13 -2.45
CA ASN A 63 -2.95 0.23 -2.96
C ASN A 63 -2.04 1.24 -2.24
N LEU A 64 -0.92 1.58 -2.87
CA LEU A 64 0.01 2.61 -2.37
C LEU A 64 -0.18 3.87 -3.20
N ASN A 65 -1.10 4.73 -2.77
CA ASN A 65 -1.49 5.97 -3.45
C ASN A 65 -0.89 7.18 -2.73
N CYS A 66 0.37 7.50 -3.05
CA CYS A 66 1.12 8.58 -2.42
C CYS A 66 0.99 9.89 -3.22
N SER A 67 0.98 11.00 -2.48
CA SER A 67 1.00 12.39 -2.96
C SER A 67 2.32 12.75 -3.65
N ILE A 68 2.50 13.99 -4.09
CA ILE A 68 3.73 14.46 -4.74
C ILE A 68 4.99 14.33 -3.87
N ASN A 69 4.85 14.36 -2.55
CA ASN A 69 5.95 14.12 -1.62
C ASN A 69 6.43 12.65 -1.62
N GLY A 70 5.64 11.74 -2.18
CA GLY A 70 5.93 10.32 -2.24
C GLY A 70 5.87 9.61 -0.89
N CYS A 71 5.97 8.29 -0.95
CA CYS A 71 6.26 7.45 0.20
C CYS A 71 7.57 6.70 -0.05
N TYR A 72 8.50 6.72 0.89
CA TYR A 72 9.86 6.21 0.68
C TYR A 72 10.23 5.06 1.60
N ASN A 73 11.14 4.20 1.15
CA ASN A 73 11.59 3.03 1.90
C ASN A 73 10.43 2.12 2.35
N ILE A 74 9.49 1.87 1.44
CA ILE A 74 8.41 0.91 1.64
C ILE A 74 8.93 -0.50 1.36
N THR A 75 8.82 -1.41 2.32
CA THR A 75 9.21 -2.81 2.12
C THR A 75 7.97 -3.68 2.05
N LEU A 76 7.80 -4.39 0.93
CA LEU A 76 6.79 -5.42 0.74
C LEU A 76 7.51 -6.77 0.69
N ASP A 77 7.31 -7.61 1.69
CA ASP A 77 8.06 -8.87 1.85
C ASP A 77 7.15 -10.05 2.21
N GLN A 78 7.29 -11.18 1.56
CA GLN A 78 6.52 -12.41 1.86
C GLN A 78 5.00 -12.17 1.91
N ILE A 79 4.46 -11.51 0.89
CA ILE A 79 3.03 -11.19 0.80
C ILE A 79 2.35 -12.15 -0.17
N ASN A 80 1.25 -12.77 0.25
CA ASN A 80 0.45 -13.64 -0.60
C ASN A 80 -1.04 -13.39 -0.43
N ILE A 81 -1.57 -12.47 -1.23
CA ILE A 81 -2.98 -12.08 -1.23
C ILE A 81 -3.61 -12.49 -2.55
N VAL A 82 -4.70 -13.26 -2.46
CA VAL A 82 -5.48 -13.71 -3.62
C VAL A 82 -6.92 -13.24 -3.52
N SER A 83 -7.63 -13.22 -4.64
CA SER A 83 -9.07 -12.91 -4.64
C SER A 83 -9.86 -14.03 -3.97
N SER A 84 -10.85 -13.69 -3.13
CA SER A 84 -11.85 -14.63 -2.62
C SER A 84 -12.74 -15.20 -3.74
N GLU A 85 -12.85 -14.47 -4.85
CA GLU A 85 -13.58 -14.92 -6.04
C GLU A 85 -12.63 -15.68 -7.00
N PRO A 86 -12.88 -16.97 -7.31
CA PRO A 86 -11.95 -17.81 -8.08
C PRO A 86 -11.61 -17.33 -9.50
N LYS A 87 -12.49 -16.53 -10.11
CA LYS A 87 -12.33 -16.03 -11.49
C LYS A 87 -11.67 -14.66 -11.56
N LYS A 88 -11.42 -14.01 -10.42
CA LYS A 88 -10.79 -12.69 -10.34
C LYS A 88 -9.36 -12.82 -9.83
N LYS A 89 -8.55 -11.82 -10.15
CA LYS A 89 -7.18 -11.72 -9.67
C LYS A 89 -7.06 -10.49 -8.78
N ALA A 90 -6.40 -10.67 -7.64
CA ALA A 90 -5.89 -9.56 -6.86
C ALA A 90 -4.87 -8.76 -7.68
N GLN A 91 -4.83 -7.46 -7.48
CA GLN A 91 -3.98 -6.52 -8.18
C GLN A 91 -3.28 -5.60 -7.18
N ALA A 92 -2.11 -5.12 -7.58
CA ALA A 92 -1.39 -4.07 -6.88
C ALA A 92 -1.45 -2.77 -7.69
N PHE A 93 -1.61 -1.66 -6.99
CA PHE A 93 -1.60 -0.31 -7.55
C PHE A 93 -0.67 0.58 -6.75
N THR A 94 0.18 1.32 -7.45
CA THR A 94 1.20 2.17 -6.84
C THR A 94 1.31 3.49 -7.58
N ILE A 95 1.27 4.61 -6.85
CA ILE A 95 1.57 5.96 -7.33
C ILE A 95 2.57 6.58 -6.36
N ASN A 96 3.70 7.06 -6.89
CA ASN A 96 4.75 7.76 -6.16
C ASN A 96 5.22 7.05 -4.87
N ALA A 97 5.22 5.71 -4.90
CA ALA A 97 5.69 4.88 -3.82
C ALA A 97 7.05 4.27 -4.22
N HIS A 98 8.01 4.34 -3.30
CA HIS A 98 9.39 3.96 -3.51
C HIS A 98 9.83 2.97 -2.44
N GLY A 99 10.47 1.88 -2.86
CA GLY A 99 10.96 0.85 -1.97
C GLY A 99 11.16 -0.50 -2.67
N LYS A 100 11.09 -1.57 -1.89
CA LYS A 100 11.55 -2.91 -2.31
C LYS A 100 10.43 -3.93 -2.22
N VAL A 101 10.47 -4.89 -3.15
CA VAL A 101 9.50 -5.98 -3.28
C VAL A 101 10.23 -7.32 -3.24
N HIS A 102 9.87 -8.20 -2.30
CA HIS A 102 10.42 -9.55 -2.19
C HIS A 102 9.31 -10.58 -1.97
N ASN A 103 9.17 -11.55 -2.88
CA ASN A 103 8.16 -12.62 -2.81
C ASN A 103 6.73 -12.11 -2.56
N VAL A 104 6.21 -11.31 -3.49
CA VAL A 104 4.90 -10.65 -3.37
C VAL A 104 3.93 -11.10 -4.45
N ILE A 105 2.77 -11.57 -4.01
CA ILE A 105 1.57 -11.84 -4.80
C ILE A 105 0.43 -11.00 -4.20
N PRO A 106 -0.28 -10.16 -4.98
CA PRO A 106 -0.15 -9.98 -6.43
C PRO A 106 1.12 -9.21 -6.86
N ARG A 107 1.55 -9.38 -8.11
CA ARG A 107 2.76 -8.72 -8.65
C ARG A 107 2.63 -7.20 -8.54
N VAL A 108 3.67 -6.56 -8.01
CA VAL A 108 3.80 -5.10 -7.89
C VAL A 108 4.77 -4.61 -8.98
N SER A 109 4.29 -3.79 -9.92
CA SER A 109 5.10 -3.34 -11.07
C SER A 109 5.47 -1.86 -11.06
N GLY A 110 4.99 -1.07 -10.09
CA GLY A 110 5.21 0.38 -10.05
C GLY A 110 5.77 0.90 -8.72
N LEU A 111 6.33 0.02 -7.88
CA LEU A 111 7.15 0.45 -6.76
C LEU A 111 8.55 0.73 -7.30
N LEU A 112 9.00 1.98 -7.21
CA LEU A 112 10.30 2.43 -7.72
C LEU A 112 11.38 2.16 -6.66
N GLU A 113 12.60 1.82 -7.05
CA GLU A 113 13.71 1.68 -6.08
C GLU A 113 14.25 3.03 -5.60
#